data_AF-F1BV56-F1
#
_entry.id   AF-F1BV56-F1
#
_cell.length_a   1.000
_cell.length_b   1.000
_cell.length_c   1.000
_cell.angle_alpha   90.00
_cell.angle_beta   90.00
_cell.angle_gamma   90.00
#
_symmetry.space_group_name_H-M   'P 1'
#
loop_
_entity.id
_entity.type
_entity.pdbx_description
1 polymer ?
#
loop_
_entity_poly.entity_id
_entity_poly.type
_entity_poly.pdbx_seq_one_letter_code
_entity_poly.pdbx_strand_id
1 'polypeptide(L)'
;MDSNSSQPTNWQEIVNKKFKFPPPLLGAIQEGRLSLVQQLLEVEEGGGPPRQLDDSEDRAWREALNLAIRTGQEEIMDVLLRQVKFDFRQIHEALLVAVDTNQPAVVRRLLDRLEREKGRKVDTKSFSLAFFDTSIDGSRFAPGVTPLTLACQKDLYEIAALLMAQGHAIASPHPVSCACLECSNGRRYDLLKFSLSRINTYRGIASRAHLSLASEDAMLAAFQLSRELRRLARKEPEFKPEYIALELLSQDFGFELLGMCRNQS
;
A
#
# COMPACT_ATOMS: atom_id res chain seq x y z
N MET A 1 14.63 -51.56 -29.16
CA MET A 1 13.32 -50.89 -29.19
C MET A 1 13.07 -50.37 -27.79
N ASP A 2 13.23 -49.05 -27.69
CA ASP A 2 12.59 -48.08 -26.82
C ASP A 2 12.84 -48.09 -25.30
N SER A 3 13.83 -47.24 -24.99
CA SER A 3 13.95 -46.33 -23.85
C SER A 3 12.60 -45.85 -23.29
N ASN A 4 12.41 -45.97 -21.97
CA ASN A 4 11.60 -45.01 -21.23
C ASN A 4 12.07 -44.91 -19.78
N SER A 5 13.20 -44.21 -19.57
CA SER A 5 13.62 -43.75 -18.25
C SER A 5 12.92 -42.42 -17.97
N SER A 6 11.70 -42.48 -17.41
CA SER A 6 11.07 -41.31 -16.79
C SER A 6 11.89 -40.91 -15.57
N GLN A 7 12.78 -39.93 -15.74
CA GLN A 7 13.49 -39.30 -14.63
C GLN A 7 12.46 -38.69 -13.65
N PRO A 8 12.61 -38.89 -12.34
CA PRO A 8 11.82 -38.14 -11.38
C PRO A 8 12.25 -36.67 -11.47
N THR A 9 11.33 -35.80 -11.92
CA THR A 9 11.52 -34.35 -11.90
C THR A 9 11.91 -33.90 -10.49
N ASN A 10 13.12 -33.38 -10.37
CA ASN A 10 13.77 -32.99 -9.13
C ASN A 10 13.21 -31.66 -8.60
N TRP A 11 11.92 -31.65 -8.26
CA TRP A 11 11.24 -30.46 -7.73
C TRP A 11 11.92 -29.92 -6.47
N GLN A 12 12.60 -30.78 -5.69
CA GLN A 12 13.28 -30.39 -4.47
C GLN A 12 14.53 -29.52 -4.70
N GLU A 13 15.25 -29.70 -5.81
CA GLU A 13 16.40 -28.85 -6.16
C GLU A 13 15.98 -27.47 -6.68
N ILE A 14 14.86 -27.40 -7.42
CA ILE A 14 14.31 -26.14 -7.95
C ILE A 14 13.75 -25.26 -6.82
N VAL A 15 13.07 -25.87 -5.85
CA VAL A 15 12.46 -25.15 -4.72
C VAL A 15 13.51 -24.52 -3.79
N ASN A 16 14.73 -25.07 -3.74
CA ASN A 16 15.81 -24.57 -2.90
C ASN A 16 16.77 -23.60 -3.61
N LYS A 17 16.68 -23.46 -4.93
CA LYS A 17 17.53 -22.53 -5.68
C LYS A 17 16.87 -21.16 -5.75
N LYS A 18 17.33 -20.23 -4.89
CA LYS A 18 16.91 -18.83 -4.91
C LYS A 18 17.06 -18.24 -6.32
N PHE A 19 16.00 -17.63 -6.81
CA PHE A 19 15.98 -17.06 -8.16
C PHE A 19 16.70 -15.71 -8.16
N LYS A 20 17.74 -15.60 -9.00
CA LYS A 20 18.55 -14.38 -9.13
C LYS A 20 17.90 -13.40 -10.08
N PHE A 21 18.06 -12.12 -9.79
CA PHE A 21 17.55 -11.02 -10.59
C PHE A 21 18.30 -10.95 -11.94
N PRO A 22 17.62 -11.10 -13.09
CA PRO A 22 18.26 -10.92 -14.38
C PRO A 22 18.57 -9.42 -14.60
N PRO A 23 19.84 -9.00 -14.75
CA PRO A 23 20.19 -7.59 -14.96
C PRO A 23 19.44 -6.88 -16.11
N PRO A 24 19.18 -7.51 -17.28
CA PRO A 24 18.45 -6.85 -18.36
C PRO A 24 16.93 -6.73 -18.11
N LEU A 25 16.40 -7.29 -17.03
CA LEU A 25 14.96 -7.32 -16.76
C LEU A 25 14.36 -5.92 -16.65
N LEU A 26 15.02 -4.99 -15.92
CA LEU A 26 14.50 -3.62 -15.79
C LEU A 26 14.43 -2.90 -17.14
N GLY A 27 15.43 -3.09 -18.01
CA GLY A 27 15.43 -2.52 -19.36
C GLY A 27 14.29 -3.10 -20.21
N ALA A 28 14.11 -4.42 -20.16
CA ALA A 28 13.03 -5.10 -20.87
C ALA A 28 11.64 -4.62 -20.42
N ILE A 29 11.44 -4.39 -19.12
CA ILE A 29 10.20 -3.81 -18.56
C ILE A 29 10.07 -2.35 -19.01
N GLN A 30 11.11 -1.54 -18.91
CA GLN A 30 11.07 -0.13 -19.34
C GLN A 30 10.63 0.02 -20.80
N GLU A 31 11.10 -0.89 -21.67
CA GLU A 31 10.80 -0.91 -23.10
C GLU A 31 9.50 -1.66 -23.46
N GLY A 32 8.85 -2.34 -22.51
CA GLY A 32 7.62 -3.09 -22.73
C GLY A 32 7.80 -4.38 -23.54
N ARG A 33 8.99 -4.97 -23.53
CA ARG A 33 9.31 -6.19 -24.29
C ARG A 33 8.83 -7.45 -23.56
N LEU A 34 7.53 -7.74 -23.65
CA LEU A 34 6.90 -8.89 -22.98
C LEU A 34 7.59 -10.23 -23.26
N SER A 35 7.94 -10.50 -24.51
CA SER A 35 8.61 -11.74 -24.91
C SER A 35 10.00 -11.89 -24.26
N LEU A 36 10.76 -10.79 -24.19
CA LEU A 36 12.06 -10.77 -23.51
C LEU A 36 11.90 -10.97 -22.00
N VAL A 37 10.88 -10.35 -21.38
CA VAL A 37 10.57 -10.56 -19.96
C VAL A 37 10.24 -12.03 -19.69
N GLN A 38 9.40 -12.66 -20.52
CA GLN A 38 9.06 -14.08 -20.41
C GLN A 38 10.28 -15.00 -20.58
N GLN A 39 11.17 -14.67 -21.52
CA GLN A 39 12.42 -15.40 -21.73
C GLN A 39 13.37 -15.25 -20.55
N LEU A 40 13.55 -14.04 -20.01
CA LEU A 40 14.41 -13.77 -18.85
C LEU A 40 13.88 -14.41 -17.56
N LEU A 41 12.56 -14.54 -17.46
CA LEU A 41 11.89 -15.25 -16.39
C LEU A 41 11.70 -16.73 -16.73
N GLU A 42 12.35 -17.29 -17.75
CA GLU A 42 12.31 -18.72 -18.08
C GLU A 42 10.89 -19.34 -17.92
N VAL A 43 9.87 -18.66 -18.47
CA VAL A 43 8.47 -19.06 -18.27
C VAL A 43 8.25 -20.45 -18.87
N GLU A 44 8.09 -21.46 -18.03
CA GLU A 44 7.76 -22.82 -18.48
C GLU A 44 6.27 -22.91 -18.89
N GLU A 45 5.98 -23.53 -20.03
CA GLU A 45 4.63 -23.65 -20.62
C GLU A 45 3.63 -24.50 -19.78
N GLY A 46 4.02 -24.97 -18.59
CA GLY A 46 3.16 -25.76 -17.69
C GLY A 46 2.68 -25.04 -16.43
N GLY A 47 3.17 -23.81 -16.16
CA GLY A 47 2.82 -23.07 -14.93
C GLY A 47 3.36 -23.74 -13.66
N GLY A 48 4.67 -23.59 -13.41
CA GLY A 48 5.28 -24.01 -12.15
C GLY A 48 4.90 -23.13 -10.95
N PRO A 49 5.18 -23.58 -9.71
CA PRO A 49 5.00 -22.75 -8.53
C PRO A 49 5.90 -21.49 -8.60
N PRO A 50 5.45 -20.35 -8.05
CA PRO A 50 6.21 -19.11 -8.10
C PRO A 50 7.55 -19.29 -7.36
N ARG A 51 8.63 -18.79 -7.94
CA ARG A 51 9.99 -19.00 -7.42
C ARG A 51 10.29 -18.10 -6.23
N GLN A 52 10.99 -18.66 -5.25
CA GLN A 52 11.45 -17.92 -4.07
C GLN A 52 12.65 -17.03 -4.43
N LEU A 53 12.59 -15.78 -4.00
CA LEU A 53 13.61 -14.77 -4.29
C LEU A 53 14.81 -14.88 -3.36
N ASP A 54 15.95 -14.34 -3.83
CA ASP A 54 17.04 -14.00 -2.92
C ASP A 54 16.79 -12.65 -2.24
N ASP A 55 16.73 -12.66 -0.91
CA ASP A 55 16.50 -11.47 -0.08
C ASP A 55 17.55 -10.37 -0.32
N SER A 56 18.75 -10.75 -0.78
CA SER A 56 19.82 -9.79 -1.12
C SER A 56 19.47 -8.88 -2.31
N GLU A 57 18.51 -9.31 -3.15
CA GLU A 57 18.08 -8.61 -4.37
C GLU A 57 16.65 -8.08 -4.27
N ASP A 58 16.08 -8.03 -3.06
CA ASP A 58 14.71 -7.57 -2.79
C ASP A 58 14.43 -6.20 -3.42
N ARG A 59 15.38 -5.25 -3.35
CA ARG A 59 15.25 -3.92 -3.97
C ARG A 59 15.06 -3.98 -5.48
N ALA A 60 15.76 -4.87 -6.18
CA ALA A 60 15.66 -4.98 -7.64
C ALA A 60 14.32 -5.59 -8.05
N TRP A 61 13.85 -6.61 -7.31
CA TRP A 61 12.55 -7.22 -7.53
C TRP A 61 11.38 -6.27 -7.24
N ARG A 62 11.46 -5.51 -6.15
CA ARG A 62 10.50 -4.42 -5.86
C ARG A 62 10.46 -3.40 -6.98
N GLU A 63 11.62 -2.96 -7.45
CA GLU A 63 11.71 -1.97 -8.52
C GLU A 63 11.16 -2.51 -9.84
N ALA A 64 11.40 -3.78 -10.18
CA ALA A 64 10.83 -4.40 -11.38
C ALA A 64 9.29 -4.40 -11.37
N LEU A 65 8.68 -4.81 -10.25
CA LEU A 65 7.23 -4.81 -10.09
C LEU A 65 6.66 -3.38 -10.12
N ASN A 66 7.26 -2.47 -9.36
CA ASN A 66 6.86 -1.07 -9.32
C ASN A 66 7.00 -0.39 -10.69
N LEU A 67 8.03 -0.74 -11.46
CA LEU A 67 8.26 -0.21 -12.79
C LEU A 67 7.17 -0.68 -13.75
N ALA A 68 6.85 -1.97 -13.76
CA ALA A 68 5.78 -2.53 -14.60
C ALA A 68 4.42 -1.84 -14.34
N ILE A 69 4.13 -1.53 -13.07
CA ILE A 69 2.93 -0.77 -12.68
C ILE A 69 3.02 0.67 -13.20
N ARG A 70 4.12 1.40 -12.95
CA ARG A 70 4.26 2.81 -13.38
C ARG A 70 4.22 2.98 -14.90
N THR A 71 4.70 1.99 -15.66
CA THR A 71 4.65 2.01 -17.13
C THR A 71 3.30 1.54 -17.69
N GLY A 72 2.36 1.09 -16.85
CA GLY A 72 1.04 0.61 -17.26
C GLY A 72 1.07 -0.72 -18.01
N GLN A 73 2.15 -1.51 -17.86
CA GLN A 73 2.33 -2.77 -18.58
C GLN A 73 1.72 -3.92 -17.77
N GLU A 74 0.40 -4.00 -17.78
CA GLU A 74 -0.37 -4.97 -16.98
C GLU A 74 0.02 -6.43 -17.28
N GLU A 75 0.27 -6.76 -18.54
CA GLU A 75 0.69 -8.12 -18.94
C GLU A 75 2.05 -8.50 -18.34
N ILE A 76 2.99 -7.56 -18.29
CA ILE A 76 4.33 -7.77 -17.70
C ILE A 76 4.22 -7.90 -16.18
N MET A 77 3.39 -7.07 -15.54
CA MET A 77 3.06 -7.21 -14.13
C MET A 77 2.44 -8.59 -13.84
N ASP A 78 1.49 -9.05 -14.65
CA ASP A 78 0.84 -10.35 -14.49
C ASP A 78 1.80 -11.52 -14.71
N VAL A 79 2.80 -11.39 -15.61
CA VAL A 79 3.90 -12.36 -15.72
C VAL A 79 4.75 -12.36 -14.45
N LEU A 80 5.17 -11.19 -13.95
CA LEU A 80 5.98 -11.09 -12.73
C LEU A 80 5.27 -11.73 -11.53
N LEU A 81 4.00 -11.38 -11.29
CA LEU A 81 3.20 -11.90 -10.18
C LEU A 81 2.92 -13.41 -10.26
N ARG A 82 2.97 -14.00 -11.47
CA ARG A 82 2.83 -15.45 -11.67
C ARG A 82 4.14 -16.20 -11.43
N GLN A 83 5.25 -15.67 -11.92
CA GLN A 83 6.54 -16.36 -11.93
C GLN A 83 7.34 -16.18 -10.65
N VAL A 84 7.11 -15.08 -9.95
CA VAL A 84 7.89 -14.68 -8.78
C VAL A 84 6.99 -14.64 -7.56
N LYS A 85 7.46 -15.23 -6.47
CA LYS A 85 6.79 -15.13 -5.18
C LYS A 85 7.22 -13.84 -4.51
N PHE A 86 6.34 -12.85 -4.57
CA PHE A 86 6.51 -11.61 -3.85
C PHE A 86 6.01 -11.74 -2.42
N ASP A 87 6.81 -11.28 -1.47
CA ASP A 87 6.37 -11.21 -0.09
C ASP A 87 5.36 -10.06 0.10
N PHE A 88 4.60 -10.13 1.19
CA PHE A 88 3.59 -9.14 1.55
C PHE A 88 4.09 -7.68 1.46
N ARG A 89 5.36 -7.43 1.84
CA ARG A 89 5.96 -6.08 1.81
C ARG A 89 6.05 -5.54 0.38
N GLN A 90 6.49 -6.37 -0.54
CA GLN A 90 6.67 -6.00 -1.94
C GLN A 90 5.31 -5.76 -2.61
N ILE A 91 4.32 -6.61 -2.32
CA ILE A 91 2.94 -6.41 -2.79
C ILE A 91 2.30 -5.15 -2.18
N HIS A 92 2.56 -4.86 -0.90
CA HIS A 92 2.05 -3.64 -0.27
C HIS A 92 2.62 -2.37 -0.92
N GLU A 93 3.92 -2.33 -1.19
CA GLU A 93 4.54 -1.21 -1.89
C GLU A 93 4.01 -1.08 -3.33
N ALA A 94 3.88 -2.20 -4.05
CA ALA A 94 3.26 -2.23 -5.37
C ALA A 94 1.82 -1.68 -5.36
N LEU A 95 1.04 -2.01 -4.32
CA LEU A 95 -0.31 -1.48 -4.12
C LEU A 95 -0.29 0.04 -3.89
N LEU A 96 0.64 0.55 -3.09
CA LEU A 96 0.84 2.00 -2.92
C LEU A 96 1.21 2.68 -4.25
N VAL A 97 2.06 2.06 -5.08
CA VAL A 97 2.40 2.57 -6.43
C VAL A 97 1.19 2.58 -7.36
N ALA A 98 0.36 1.52 -7.34
CA ALA A 98 -0.86 1.45 -8.15
C ALA A 98 -1.88 2.53 -7.76
N VAL A 99 -2.02 2.83 -6.47
CA VAL A 99 -2.84 3.94 -5.97
C VAL A 99 -2.24 5.29 -6.37
N ASP A 100 -0.92 5.48 -6.20
CA ASP A 100 -0.23 6.73 -6.55
C ASP A 100 -0.37 7.09 -8.05
N THR A 101 -0.41 6.07 -8.90
CA THR A 101 -0.59 6.17 -10.36
C THR A 101 -2.05 6.12 -10.81
N ASN A 102 -3.01 6.05 -9.88
CA ASN A 102 -4.45 6.01 -10.15
C ASN A 102 -4.88 4.88 -11.12
N GLN A 103 -4.43 3.65 -10.84
CA GLN A 103 -4.75 2.48 -11.66
C GLN A 103 -5.71 1.51 -10.93
N PRO A 104 -7.04 1.74 -10.97
CA PRO A 104 -8.01 0.93 -10.22
C PRO A 104 -8.04 -0.54 -10.65
N ALA A 105 -7.78 -0.85 -11.93
CA ALA A 105 -7.71 -2.22 -12.43
C ALA A 105 -6.52 -3.00 -11.84
N VAL A 106 -5.37 -2.35 -11.68
CA VAL A 106 -4.19 -2.93 -11.05
C VAL A 106 -4.42 -3.12 -9.55
N VAL A 107 -5.04 -2.13 -8.87
CA VAL A 107 -5.41 -2.23 -7.46
C VAL A 107 -6.29 -3.47 -7.22
N ARG A 108 -7.33 -3.69 -8.05
CA ARG A 108 -8.18 -4.89 -7.99
C ARG A 108 -7.37 -6.18 -8.07
N ARG A 109 -6.53 -6.31 -9.10
CA ARG A 109 -5.70 -7.50 -9.32
C ARG A 109 -4.77 -7.81 -8.14
N LEU A 110 -4.13 -6.79 -7.58
CA LEU A 110 -3.23 -6.94 -6.42
C LEU A 110 -4.01 -7.36 -5.16
N LEU A 111 -5.20 -6.80 -4.92
CA LEU A 111 -6.06 -7.19 -3.80
C LEU A 111 -6.56 -8.63 -3.95
N ASP A 112 -7.07 -9.03 -5.12
CA ASP A 112 -7.52 -10.39 -5.38
C ASP A 112 -6.39 -11.41 -5.17
N ARG A 113 -5.15 -11.03 -5.45
CA ARG A 113 -3.96 -11.85 -5.16
C ARG A 113 -3.72 -12.00 -3.66
N LEU A 114 -3.79 -10.91 -2.90
CA LEU A 114 -3.63 -10.94 -1.45
C LEU A 114 -4.70 -11.81 -0.78
N GLU A 115 -5.95 -11.73 -1.25
CA GLU A 115 -7.05 -12.57 -0.74
C GLU A 115 -6.80 -14.06 -0.97
N ARG A 116 -6.27 -14.43 -2.15
CA ARG A 116 -5.92 -15.82 -2.48
C ARG A 116 -4.78 -16.37 -1.61
N GLU A 117 -3.81 -15.54 -1.24
CA GLU A 117 -2.64 -15.98 -0.47
C GLU A 117 -2.85 -16.02 1.04
N LYS A 118 -3.60 -15.07 1.61
CA LYS A 118 -3.77 -14.94 3.07
C LYS A 118 -5.16 -15.32 3.59
N GLY A 119 -6.12 -15.61 2.71
CA GLY A 119 -7.53 -15.60 3.07
C GLY A 119 -7.98 -14.18 3.48
N ARG A 120 -9.28 -14.02 3.75
CA ARG A 120 -10.00 -12.74 3.91
C ARG A 120 -9.62 -11.91 5.16
N LYS A 121 -8.42 -12.11 5.72
CA LYS A 121 -7.84 -11.33 6.82
C LYS A 121 -6.49 -10.78 6.39
N VAL A 122 -6.51 -9.74 5.57
CA VAL A 122 -5.39 -8.79 5.54
C VAL A 122 -5.43 -8.06 6.87
N ASP A 123 -4.81 -8.64 7.89
CA ASP A 123 -4.73 -8.02 9.21
C ASP A 123 -4.13 -6.63 9.04
N THR A 124 -4.91 -5.59 9.34
CA THR A 124 -4.45 -4.20 9.35
C THR A 124 -3.23 -4.02 10.26
N LYS A 125 -3.06 -4.93 11.24
CA LYS A 125 -1.89 -5.06 12.12
C LYS A 125 -0.58 -5.39 11.38
N SER A 126 -0.65 -6.01 10.20
CA SER A 126 0.51 -6.26 9.35
C SER A 126 1.12 -4.98 8.79
N PHE A 127 0.34 -3.88 8.70
CA PHE A 127 0.86 -2.56 8.32
C PHE A 127 1.54 -1.83 9.49
N SER A 128 1.11 -2.06 10.72
CA SER A 128 1.74 -1.50 11.92
C SER A 128 3.17 -2.01 12.13
N LEU A 129 3.47 -3.23 11.68
CA LEU A 129 4.83 -3.80 11.72
C LEU A 129 5.81 -3.10 10.76
N ALA A 130 5.32 -2.51 9.66
CA ALA A 130 6.15 -1.78 8.71
C ALA A 130 6.84 -0.55 9.32
N PHE A 131 6.28 -0.02 10.41
CA PHE A 131 6.87 1.10 11.15
C PHE A 131 8.26 0.77 11.71
N PHE A 132 8.45 -0.46 12.19
CA PHE A 132 9.67 -0.95 12.84
C PHE A 132 10.66 -1.61 11.87
N ASP A 133 10.33 -1.70 10.58
CA ASP A 133 11.15 -2.39 9.58
C ASP A 133 12.09 -1.41 8.86
N THR A 134 13.39 -1.51 9.14
CA THR A 134 14.43 -0.67 8.52
C THR A 134 14.70 -1.02 7.06
N SER A 135 14.29 -2.21 6.59
CA SER A 135 14.38 -2.55 5.16
C SER A 135 13.39 -1.78 4.29
N ILE A 136 12.46 -1.05 4.91
CA ILE A 136 11.48 -0.17 4.27
C ILE A 136 11.97 1.29 4.26
N ASP A 137 13.09 1.62 4.90
CA ASP A 137 13.61 3.00 4.91
C ASP A 137 14.07 3.48 3.50
N GLY A 138 14.06 2.60 2.50
CA GLY A 138 14.21 2.93 1.08
C GLY A 138 12.90 3.10 0.30
N SER A 139 11.74 2.92 0.94
CA SER A 139 10.44 3.13 0.28
C SER A 139 10.21 4.62 0.04
N ARG A 140 9.65 4.93 -1.12
CA ARG A 140 9.25 6.30 -1.49
C ARG A 140 8.04 6.83 -0.71
N PHE A 141 7.34 5.96 0.02
CA PHE A 141 6.15 6.34 0.78
C PHE A 141 6.49 6.59 2.24
N ALA A 142 5.91 7.65 2.81
CA ALA A 142 6.16 8.03 4.18
C ALA A 142 5.57 7.01 5.18
N PRO A 143 6.14 6.89 6.39
CA PRO A 143 5.56 6.09 7.47
C PRO A 143 4.10 6.45 7.73
N GLY A 144 3.27 5.46 8.06
CA GLY A 144 1.84 5.65 8.32
C GLY A 144 0.97 5.76 7.05
N VAL A 145 1.58 5.81 5.86
CA VAL A 145 0.84 5.78 4.60
C VAL A 145 0.47 4.33 4.26
N THR A 146 -0.83 4.07 4.27
CA THR A 146 -1.50 2.88 3.74
C THR A 146 -2.12 3.17 2.36
N PRO A 147 -2.46 2.15 1.56
CA PRO A 147 -3.15 2.34 0.28
C PRO A 147 -4.44 3.16 0.41
N LEU A 148 -5.22 2.91 1.47
CA LEU A 148 -6.45 3.66 1.72
C LEU A 148 -6.17 5.11 2.10
N THR A 149 -5.23 5.37 3.01
CA THR A 149 -4.87 6.76 3.35
C THR A 149 -4.34 7.51 2.13
N LEU A 150 -3.57 6.86 1.25
CA LEU A 150 -3.03 7.48 0.04
C LEU A 150 -4.15 7.78 -0.99
N ALA A 151 -5.07 6.83 -1.21
CA ALA A 151 -6.22 7.03 -2.08
C ALA A 151 -7.08 8.20 -1.59
N CYS A 152 -7.32 8.26 -0.28
CA CYS A 152 -8.06 9.34 0.36
C CYS A 152 -7.34 10.70 0.21
N GLN A 153 -6.03 10.76 0.44
CA GLN A 153 -5.23 11.99 0.31
C GLN A 153 -5.19 12.54 -1.13
N LYS A 154 -5.29 11.66 -2.13
CA LYS A 154 -5.33 12.02 -3.55
C LYS A 154 -6.75 12.20 -4.10
N ASP A 155 -7.77 12.18 -3.23
CA ASP A 155 -9.20 12.24 -3.58
C ASP A 155 -9.61 11.22 -4.66
N LEU A 156 -9.05 10.01 -4.62
CA LEU A 156 -9.34 8.92 -5.55
C LEU A 156 -10.55 8.11 -5.06
N TYR A 157 -11.76 8.67 -5.25
CA TYR A 157 -13.01 8.10 -4.73
C TYR A 157 -13.25 6.64 -5.15
N GLU A 158 -12.99 6.28 -6.42
CA GLU A 158 -13.18 4.90 -6.91
C GLU A 158 -12.29 3.91 -6.16
N ILE A 159 -11.00 4.23 -6.03
CA ILE A 159 -10.01 3.38 -5.35
C ILE A 159 -10.28 3.34 -3.84
N ALA A 160 -10.63 4.47 -3.23
CA ALA A 160 -10.96 4.55 -1.81
C ALA A 160 -12.20 3.69 -1.49
N ALA A 161 -13.27 3.82 -2.26
CA ALA A 161 -14.48 3.02 -2.10
C ALA A 161 -14.20 1.52 -2.30
N LEU A 162 -13.35 1.18 -3.27
CA LEU A 162 -12.93 -0.19 -3.52
C LEU A 162 -12.20 -0.80 -2.32
N LEU A 163 -11.22 -0.09 -1.77
CA LEU A 163 -10.48 -0.52 -0.59
C LEU A 163 -11.41 -0.65 0.63
N MET A 164 -12.33 0.29 0.84
CA MET A 164 -13.32 0.22 1.92
C MET A 164 -14.29 -0.96 1.76
N ALA A 165 -14.74 -1.26 0.55
CA ALA A 165 -15.60 -2.42 0.27
C ALA A 165 -14.91 -3.76 0.58
N GLN A 166 -13.57 -3.79 0.47
CA GLN A 166 -12.72 -4.92 0.87
C GLN A 166 -12.42 -4.96 2.38
N GLY A 167 -13.03 -4.07 3.18
CA GLY A 167 -12.89 -4.03 4.63
C GLY A 167 -11.67 -3.26 5.13
N HIS A 168 -10.97 -2.53 4.26
CA HIS A 168 -9.91 -1.62 4.72
C HIS A 168 -10.55 -0.38 5.36
N ALA A 169 -10.06 0.00 6.53
CA ALA A 169 -10.47 1.21 7.23
C ALA A 169 -9.24 1.96 7.75
N ILE A 170 -9.34 3.29 7.86
CA ILE A 170 -8.30 4.11 8.50
C ILE A 170 -8.54 4.07 10.00
N ALA A 171 -7.65 3.40 10.74
CA ALA A 171 -7.73 3.35 12.19
C ALA A 171 -7.43 4.73 12.79
N SER A 172 -8.32 5.21 13.67
CA SER A 172 -8.10 6.47 14.39
C SER A 172 -6.81 6.38 15.23
N PRO A 173 -5.89 7.36 15.11
CA PRO A 173 -4.69 7.36 15.92
C PRO A 173 -5.01 7.44 17.40
N HIS A 174 -4.22 6.75 18.22
CA HIS A 174 -4.31 6.90 19.67
C HIS A 174 -4.01 8.35 20.10
N PRO A 175 -4.52 8.80 21.26
CA PRO A 175 -4.12 10.07 21.85
C PRO A 175 -2.60 10.15 22.05
N VAL A 176 -2.03 11.35 21.94
CA VAL A 176 -0.59 11.59 22.14
C VAL A 176 -0.09 11.03 23.49
N SER A 177 -0.93 11.11 24.53
CA SER A 177 -0.67 10.63 25.88
C SER A 177 -0.92 9.13 26.10
N CYS A 178 -1.26 8.35 25.06
CA CYS A 178 -1.57 6.94 25.20
C CYS A 178 -0.34 6.14 25.66
N ALA A 179 -0.49 5.32 26.70
CA ALA A 179 0.58 4.53 27.31
C ALA A 179 0.57 3.04 26.92
N CYS A 180 -0.21 2.64 25.90
CA CYS A 180 -0.22 1.24 25.44
C CYS A 180 1.16 0.82 24.92
N LEU A 181 1.40 -0.51 24.89
CA LEU A 181 2.68 -1.07 24.49
C LEU A 181 3.11 -0.61 23.10
N GLU A 182 2.19 -0.60 22.13
CA GLU A 182 2.45 -0.17 20.75
C GLU A 182 2.89 1.30 20.67
N CYS A 183 2.17 2.20 21.33
CA CYS A 183 2.52 3.64 21.35
C CYS A 183 3.81 3.91 22.12
N SER A 184 4.04 3.19 23.22
CA SER A 184 5.26 3.30 24.02
C SER A 184 6.47 2.86 23.21
N ASN A 185 6.37 1.71 22.53
CA ASN A 185 7.43 1.18 21.70
C ASN A 185 7.68 2.07 20.47
N GLY A 186 6.62 2.56 19.80
CA GLY A 186 6.75 3.45 18.64
C GLY A 186 7.53 4.72 18.98
N ARG A 187 7.20 5.38 20.10
CA ARG A 187 7.92 6.57 20.57
C ARG A 187 9.36 6.31 20.99
N ARG A 188 9.64 5.14 21.59
CA ARG A 188 11.00 4.74 22.00
C ARG A 188 11.87 4.37 20.81
N TYR A 189 11.26 3.80 19.77
CA TYR A 189 11.94 3.41 18.54
C TYR A 189 12.37 4.64 17.75
N ASP A 190 11.40 5.48 17.38
CA ASP A 190 11.66 6.76 16.72
C ASP A 190 10.47 7.70 16.92
N LEU A 191 10.66 8.70 17.79
CA LEU A 191 9.63 9.67 18.13
C LEU A 191 9.16 10.48 16.90
N LEU A 192 10.09 10.93 16.05
CA LEU A 192 9.75 11.76 14.91
C LEU A 192 9.04 10.95 13.83
N LYS A 193 9.52 9.73 13.52
CA LYS A 193 8.85 8.80 12.62
C LYS A 193 7.44 8.47 13.12
N PHE A 194 7.27 8.30 14.44
CA PHE A 194 5.98 8.01 15.05
C PHE A 194 5.00 9.19 14.92
N SER A 195 5.45 10.40 15.19
CA SER A 195 4.66 11.61 14.99
C SER A 195 4.34 11.85 13.51
N LEU A 196 5.29 11.58 12.60
CA LEU A 196 5.08 11.65 11.14
C LEU A 196 4.02 10.65 10.67
N SER A 197 4.06 9.42 11.19
CA SER A 197 3.03 8.40 10.93
C SER A 197 1.65 8.88 11.35
N ARG A 198 1.53 9.49 12.55
CA ARG A 198 0.28 10.03 13.08
C ARG A 198 -0.32 11.12 12.18
N ILE A 199 0.47 12.12 11.80
CA ILE A 199 -0.02 13.21 10.93
C ILE A 199 -0.40 12.68 9.54
N ASN A 200 0.31 11.69 8.99
CA ASN A 200 -0.06 11.04 7.73
C ASN A 200 -1.40 10.30 7.83
N THR A 201 -1.68 9.63 8.95
CA THR A 201 -3.00 9.04 9.18
C THR A 201 -4.08 10.12 9.23
N TYR A 202 -3.84 11.23 9.96
CA TYR A 202 -4.80 12.35 10.00
C TYR A 202 -5.03 13.01 8.65
N ARG A 203 -4.00 13.12 7.79
CA ARG A 203 -4.17 13.56 6.40
C ARG A 203 -5.15 12.68 5.62
N GLY A 204 -5.11 11.37 5.87
CA GLY A 204 -6.09 10.44 5.30
C GLY A 204 -7.50 10.64 5.85
N ILE A 205 -7.64 10.77 7.17
CA ILE A 205 -8.95 10.94 7.85
C ILE A 205 -9.63 12.26 7.47
N ALA A 206 -8.86 13.34 7.36
CA ALA A 206 -9.34 14.69 7.05
C ALA A 206 -9.63 14.91 5.57
N SER A 207 -9.34 13.94 4.70
CA SER A 207 -9.58 14.10 3.27
C SER A 207 -11.08 14.09 2.95
N ARG A 208 -11.46 14.81 1.88
CA ARG A 208 -12.87 14.87 1.43
C ARG A 208 -13.39 13.49 1.07
N ALA A 209 -12.56 12.68 0.38
CA ALA A 209 -12.90 11.30 0.04
C ALA A 209 -13.20 10.45 1.28
N HIS A 210 -12.38 10.53 2.34
CA HIS A 210 -12.63 9.77 3.55
C HIS A 210 -13.88 10.25 4.30
N LEU A 211 -14.00 11.56 4.52
CA LEU A 211 -15.15 12.14 5.22
C LEU A 211 -16.47 11.80 4.52
N SER A 212 -16.49 11.81 3.18
CA SER A 212 -17.69 11.51 2.39
C SER A 212 -18.05 10.02 2.33
N LEU A 213 -17.05 9.12 2.26
CA LEU A 213 -17.29 7.69 2.08
C LEU A 213 -17.42 6.92 3.40
N ALA A 214 -16.69 7.33 4.44
CA ALA A 214 -16.58 6.58 5.69
C ALA A 214 -17.46 7.11 6.83
N SER A 215 -18.06 8.29 6.68
CA SER A 215 -18.87 8.91 7.75
C SER A 215 -20.35 8.85 7.42
N GLU A 216 -21.17 8.44 8.39
CA GLU A 216 -22.62 8.53 8.29
C GLU A 216 -23.10 9.99 8.30
N ASP A 217 -22.54 10.79 9.22
CA ASP A 217 -22.72 12.24 9.26
C ASP A 217 -21.38 12.93 8.99
N ALA A 218 -21.14 13.22 7.71
CA ALA A 218 -19.90 13.83 7.24
C ALA A 218 -19.68 15.24 7.80
N MET A 219 -20.76 15.99 8.07
CA MET A 219 -20.67 17.33 8.63
C MET A 219 -20.24 17.29 10.10
N LEU A 220 -20.89 16.45 10.91
CA LEU A 220 -20.51 16.24 12.30
C LEU A 220 -19.07 15.72 12.41
N ALA A 221 -18.70 14.74 11.58
CA ALA A 221 -17.35 14.18 11.55
C ALA A 221 -16.30 15.26 11.27
N ALA A 222 -16.55 16.12 10.27
CA ALA A 222 -15.65 17.22 9.92
C ALA A 222 -15.46 18.23 11.08
N PHE A 223 -16.54 18.63 11.74
CA PHE A 223 -16.44 19.53 12.89
C PHE A 223 -15.74 18.89 14.10
N GLN A 224 -16.03 17.63 14.41
CA GLN A 224 -15.34 16.90 15.48
C GLN A 224 -13.84 16.79 15.20
N LEU A 225 -13.48 16.43 13.97
CA LEU A 225 -12.10 16.31 13.52
C LEU A 225 -11.36 17.66 13.59
N SER A 226 -11.98 18.75 13.16
CA SER A 226 -11.38 20.09 13.27
C SER A 226 -11.00 20.44 14.71
N ARG A 227 -11.86 20.11 15.69
CA ARG A 227 -11.61 20.35 17.12
C ARG A 227 -10.48 19.48 17.64
N GLU A 228 -10.39 18.23 17.18
CA GLU A 228 -9.31 17.32 17.54
C GLU A 228 -7.97 17.80 16.99
N LEU A 229 -7.91 18.16 15.71
CA LEU A 229 -6.71 18.67 15.04
C LEU A 229 -6.19 19.96 15.71
N ARG A 230 -7.10 20.87 16.08
CA ARG A 230 -6.76 22.07 16.87
C ARG A 230 -6.08 21.75 18.19
N ARG A 231 -6.51 20.67 18.87
CA ARG A 231 -5.89 20.22 20.12
C ARG A 231 -4.54 19.58 19.87
N LEU A 232 -4.40 18.81 18.80
CA LEU A 232 -3.14 18.16 18.40
C LEU A 232 -2.07 19.18 18.01
N ALA A 233 -2.43 20.25 17.29
CA ALA A 233 -1.54 21.36 16.95
C ALA A 233 -0.87 22.03 18.17
N ARG A 234 -1.47 21.88 19.37
CA ARG A 234 -0.90 22.38 20.64
C ARG A 234 -0.03 21.34 21.35
N LYS A 235 -0.27 20.05 21.11
CA LYS A 235 0.39 18.93 21.80
C LYS A 235 1.62 18.41 21.05
N GLU A 236 1.64 18.47 19.72
CA GLU A 236 2.75 18.06 18.86
C GLU A 236 3.21 19.27 18.05
N PRO A 237 4.09 20.12 18.61
CA PRO A 237 4.53 21.35 17.97
C PRO A 237 5.33 21.12 16.69
N GLU A 238 5.92 19.94 16.51
CA GLU A 238 6.77 19.57 15.37
C GLU A 238 6.02 19.59 14.03
N PHE A 239 4.70 19.32 14.07
CA PHE A 239 3.82 19.31 12.90
C PHE A 239 2.63 20.27 13.07
N LYS A 240 2.81 21.32 13.89
CA LYS A 240 1.76 22.30 14.17
C LYS A 240 1.16 22.94 12.91
N PRO A 241 1.96 23.40 11.92
CA PRO A 241 1.41 23.97 10.68
C PRO A 241 0.51 22.99 9.93
N GLU A 242 0.91 21.71 9.86
CA GLU A 242 0.18 20.65 9.19
C GLU A 242 -1.15 20.35 9.88
N TYR A 243 -1.17 20.28 11.21
CA TYR A 243 -2.41 20.11 11.96
C TYR A 243 -3.39 21.26 11.75
N ILE A 244 -2.90 22.51 11.69
CA ILE A 244 -3.73 23.68 11.42
C ILE A 244 -4.27 23.63 9.98
N ALA A 245 -3.45 23.21 9.01
CA ALA A 245 -3.91 23.07 7.63
C ALA A 245 -5.02 22.01 7.50
N LEU A 246 -4.90 20.87 8.19
CA LEU A 246 -5.95 19.84 8.20
C LEU A 246 -7.21 20.29 8.94
N GLU A 247 -7.05 21.10 9.99
CA GLU A 247 -8.19 21.70 10.68
C GLU A 247 -9.00 22.57 9.72
N LEU A 248 -8.33 23.44 8.98
CA LEU A 248 -8.97 24.31 7.98
C LEU A 248 -9.64 23.48 6.88
N LEU A 249 -8.95 22.47 6.34
CA LEU A 249 -9.51 21.55 5.35
C LEU A 249 -10.83 20.91 5.83
N SER A 250 -10.88 20.50 7.09
CA SER A 250 -12.08 19.89 7.68
C SER A 250 -13.21 20.92 7.83
N GLN A 251 -12.90 22.16 8.19
CA GLN A 251 -13.90 23.24 8.28
C GLN A 251 -14.45 23.62 6.91
N ASP A 252 -13.57 23.76 5.92
CA ASP A 252 -13.92 24.09 4.54
C ASP A 252 -14.86 23.05 3.95
N PHE A 253 -14.59 21.76 4.18
CA PHE A 253 -15.49 20.67 3.78
C PHE A 253 -16.89 20.80 4.42
N GLY A 254 -16.96 21.13 5.71
CA GLY A 254 -18.24 21.39 6.40
C GLY A 254 -19.01 22.57 5.79
N PHE A 255 -18.31 23.65 5.45
CA PHE A 255 -18.90 24.81 4.77
C PHE A 255 -19.36 24.47 3.34
N GLU A 256 -18.59 23.69 2.59
CA GLU A 256 -18.96 23.20 1.26
C GLU A 256 -20.27 22.41 1.31
N LEU A 257 -20.41 21.48 2.28
CA LEU A 257 -21.64 20.71 2.47
C LEU A 257 -22.86 21.60 2.76
N LEU A 258 -22.71 22.61 3.62
CA LEU A 258 -23.77 23.59 3.90
C LEU A 258 -24.15 24.38 2.65
N GLY A 259 -23.18 24.76 1.83
CA GLY A 259 -23.41 25.47 0.56
C GLY A 259 -24.14 24.63 -0.49
N MET A 260 -24.11 23.29 -0.37
CA MET A 260 -24.85 22.38 -1.27
C MET A 260 -26.33 22.22 -0.88
N CYS A 261 -26.74 22.64 0.33
CA CYS A 261 -28.13 22.61 0.77
C CYS A 261 -28.97 23.60 -0.04
N ARG A 262 -29.92 23.09 -0.84
CA ARG A 262 -30.82 23.92 -1.68
C ARG A 262 -32.14 24.29 -1.01
N ASN A 263 -32.49 23.61 0.08
CA ASN A 263 -33.77 23.77 0.78
C ASN A 263 -33.55 24.23 2.22
N GLN A 264 -34.46 25.05 2.74
CA GLN A 264 -34.49 25.53 4.14
C GLN A 264 -35.21 24.58 5.10
N SER A 265 -35.42 23.32 4.71
CA SER A 265 -36.17 22.32 5.48
C SER A 265 -35.43 21.87 6.73
#